data_AF-A0A2S4HIX5-F1
#
_entry.id   AF-A0A2S4HIX5-F1
#
_cell.length_a   1.000
_cell.length_b   1.000
_cell.length_c   1.000
_cell.angle_alpha   90.00
_cell.angle_beta   90.00
_cell.angle_gamma   90.00
#
_symmetry.space_group_name_H-M   'P 1'
#
loop_
_entity.id
_entity.type
_entity.pdbx_description
1 polymer ?
#
loop_
_entity_poly.entity_id
_entity_poly.type
_entity_poly.pdbx_seq_one_letter_code
_entity_poly.pdbx_strand_id
1 'polypeptide(L)'
;MNRSVNSILAVWILLMLGTATSTWGFTLSSVNPITSTISVMLISAVKAALVMFFFMELRHAPKAWQLAATIWVAITCAVVISIYLL
;
A
#
# COMPACT_ATOMS: atom_id res chain seq x y z
N MET A 1 -25.58 5.88 -7.69
CA MET A 1 -24.38 6.07 -6.85
C MET A 1 -23.35 6.87 -7.66
N ASN A 2 -22.82 7.97 -7.12
CA ASN A 2 -21.91 8.86 -7.86
C ASN A 2 -20.57 8.17 -8.18
N ARG A 3 -19.97 8.44 -9.34
CA ARG A 3 -18.70 7.82 -9.79
C ARG A 3 -17.57 7.98 -8.77
N SER A 4 -17.50 9.12 -8.08
CA SER A 4 -16.50 9.36 -7.03
C SER A 4 -16.66 8.42 -5.83
N VAL A 5 -17.90 8.15 -5.41
CA VAL A 5 -18.21 7.25 -4.29
C VAL A 5 -17.84 5.82 -4.65
N ASN A 6 -18.15 5.38 -5.89
CA ASN A 6 -17.79 4.04 -6.36
C ASN A 6 -16.27 3.82 -6.35
N SER A 7 -15.49 4.83 -6.73
CA SER A 7 -14.03 4.76 -6.70
C SER A 7 -13.48 4.62 -5.29
N ILE A 8 -14.03 5.38 -4.33
CA ILE A 8 -13.61 5.32 -2.92
C ILE A 8 -13.95 3.94 -2.33
N LEU A 9 -15.14 3.42 -2.61
CA LEU A 9 -15.56 2.10 -2.16
C LEU A 9 -14.69 0.98 -2.75
N ALA A 10 -14.33 1.06 -4.03
CA ALA A 10 -13.44 0.10 -4.66
C ALA A 10 -12.05 0.10 -3.99
N VAL A 11 -11.50 1.28 -3.71
CA VAL A 11 -10.22 1.40 -2.98
C VAL A 11 -10.34 0.88 -1.56
N TRP A 12 -11.45 1.17 -0.87
CA TRP A 12 -11.71 0.64 0.47
C TRP A 12 -11.74 -0.90 0.47
N ILE A 13 -12.45 -1.53 -0.46
CA ILE A 13 -12.47 -3.00 -0.59
C ILE A 13 -11.05 -3.53 -0.84
N LEU A 14 -10.28 -2.88 -1.71
CA LEU A 14 -8.89 -3.27 -1.97
C LEU A 14 -8.03 -3.17 -0.71
N LEU A 15 -8.18 -2.11 0.09
CA LEU A 15 -7.47 -1.95 1.38
C LEU A 15 -7.87 -3.05 2.38
N MET A 16 -9.14 -3.42 2.43
CA MET A 16 -9.63 -4.51 3.28
C MET A 16 -9.06 -5.86 2.85
N LEU A 17 -9.07 -6.15 1.55
CA LEU A 17 -8.48 -7.37 1.00
C LEU A 17 -6.97 -7.41 1.27
N GLY A 18 -6.25 -6.31 1.04
CA GLY A 18 -4.82 -6.22 1.35
C GLY A 18 -4.52 -6.45 2.82
N THR A 19 -5.41 -6.03 3.72
CA THR A 19 -5.29 -6.32 5.16
C THR A 19 -5.54 -7.79 5.47
N ALA A 20 -6.59 -8.38 4.90
CA ALA A 20 -6.90 -9.78 5.11
C ALA A 20 -5.77 -10.70 4.60
N THR A 21 -5.22 -10.41 3.42
CA THR A 21 -4.10 -11.17 2.86
C THR A 21 -2.83 -10.98 3.69
N SER A 22 -2.51 -9.76 4.14
CA SER A 22 -1.35 -9.52 5.01
C SER A 22 -1.44 -10.24 6.36
N THR A 23 -2.63 -10.31 6.95
CA THR A 23 -2.83 -10.88 8.30
C THR A 23 -2.93 -12.40 8.28
N TRP A 24 -3.70 -12.97 7.36
CA TRP A 24 -3.98 -14.41 7.33
C TRP A 24 -3.31 -15.14 6.17
N GLY A 25 -3.14 -14.47 5.02
CA GLY A 25 -2.59 -15.10 3.81
C GLY A 25 -1.07 -15.35 3.88
N PHE A 26 -0.32 -14.43 4.47
CA PHE A 26 1.14 -14.55 4.57
C PHE A 26 1.63 -15.18 5.87
N THR A 27 0.73 -15.55 6.79
CA THR A 27 1.04 -16.25 8.04
C THR A 27 0.92 -17.77 7.93
N LEU A 28 0.57 -18.28 6.74
CA LEU A 28 0.56 -19.72 6.46
C LEU A 28 1.98 -20.30 6.53
N SER A 29 2.11 -21.42 7.26
CA SER A 29 3.38 -22.13 7.49
C SER A 29 4.00 -22.72 6.22
N SER A 30 3.25 -22.78 5.10
CA SER A 30 3.75 -23.19 3.80
C SER A 30 4.53 -22.11 3.04
N VAL A 31 4.49 -20.86 3.51
CA VAL A 31 5.15 -19.73 2.83
C VAL A 31 6.49 -19.44 3.50
N ASN A 32 7.53 -19.21 2.71
CA ASN A 32 8.84 -18.81 3.23
C ASN A 32 8.71 -17.50 4.05
N PRO A 33 9.25 -17.44 5.29
CA PRO A 33 9.13 -16.25 6.15
C PRO A 33 9.68 -14.95 5.53
N ILE A 34 10.74 -15.05 4.73
CA ILE A 34 11.36 -13.90 4.04
C ILE A 34 10.40 -13.38 2.98
N THR A 35 9.89 -14.26 2.12
CA THR A 35 8.93 -13.90 1.07
C THR A 35 7.64 -13.34 1.65
N SER A 36 7.16 -13.91 2.76
CA SER A 36 5.99 -13.42 3.51
C SER A 36 6.20 -11.98 3.99
N THR A 37 7.31 -11.73 4.68
CA THR A 37 7.63 -10.41 5.23
C THR A 37 7.74 -9.34 4.15
N ILE A 38 8.48 -9.63 3.07
CA ILE A 38 8.62 -8.71 1.92
C ILE A 38 7.26 -8.43 1.28
N SER A 39 6.41 -9.45 1.13
CA SER A 39 5.08 -9.29 0.56
C SER A 39 4.20 -8.36 1.41
N VAL A 40 4.25 -8.50 2.74
CA VAL A 40 3.54 -7.60 3.66
C VAL A 40 4.06 -6.16 3.57
N MET A 41 5.37 -5.97 3.45
CA MET A 41 5.97 -4.63 3.26
C MET A 41 5.50 -3.98 1.95
N LEU A 42 5.50 -4.73 0.84
CA LEU A 42 5.02 -4.24 -0.45
C LEU A 42 3.53 -3.88 -0.40
N ILE A 43 2.70 -4.75 0.16
CA ILE A 43 1.26 -4.47 0.34
C ILE A 43 1.05 -3.23 1.20
N SER A 44 1.85 -3.06 2.27
CA SER A 44 1.75 -1.89 3.15
C SER A 44 2.11 -0.59 2.42
N ALA A 45 3.13 -0.60 1.57
CA ALA A 45 3.50 0.55 0.75
C ALA A 45 2.39 0.94 -0.24
N VAL A 46 1.80 -0.04 -0.93
CA VAL A 46 0.67 0.18 -1.83
C VAL A 46 -0.54 0.75 -1.06
N LYS A 47 -0.86 0.20 0.11
CA LYS A 47 -1.93 0.71 0.98
C LYS A 47 -1.69 2.16 1.37
N ALA A 48 -0.47 2.51 1.77
CA ALA A 48 -0.11 3.89 2.12
C ALA A 48 -0.34 4.85 0.95
N ALA A 49 0.10 4.48 -0.27
CA ALA A 49 -0.15 5.28 -1.47
C ALA A 49 -1.66 5.46 -1.75
N LEU A 50 -2.44 4.39 -1.68
CA LEU A 50 -3.89 4.45 -1.88
C LEU A 50 -4.59 5.36 -0.86
N VAL A 51 -4.18 5.30 0.42
CA VAL A 51 -4.69 6.18 1.47
C VAL A 51 -4.35 7.64 1.18
N MET A 52 -3.10 7.93 0.81
CA MET A 52 -2.68 9.30 0.47
C MET A 52 -3.52 9.87 -0.70
N PHE A 53 -3.64 9.11 -1.79
CA PHE A 53 -4.33 9.59 -2.99
C PHE A 53 -5.85 9.71 -2.83
N PHE A 54 -6.51 8.79 -2.12
CA PHE A 54 -7.97 8.72 -2.07
C PHE A 54 -8.61 9.22 -0.77
N PHE A 55 -7.87 9.24 0.33
CA PHE A 55 -8.41 9.63 1.65
C PHE A 55 -7.72 10.87 2.24
N MET A 56 -6.52 11.21 1.78
CA MET A 56 -5.83 12.47 2.13
C MET A 56 -5.91 13.52 1.01
N GLU A 57 -6.83 13.35 0.05
CA GLU A 57 -7.09 14.28 -1.05
C GLU A 57 -5.88 14.60 -1.94
N LEU A 58 -4.79 13.82 -1.87
CA LEU A 58 -3.56 14.09 -2.62
C LEU A 58 -3.78 14.03 -4.13
N ARG A 59 -4.77 13.25 -4.61
CA ARG A 59 -5.20 13.20 -6.01
C ARG A 59 -5.53 14.58 -6.60
N HIS A 60 -6.05 15.50 -5.79
CA HIS A 60 -6.44 16.83 -6.25
C HIS A 60 -5.35 17.88 -6.00
N ALA A 61 -4.24 17.50 -5.35
CA ALA A 61 -3.10 18.39 -5.10
C ALA A 61 -2.30 18.67 -6.38
N PRO A 62 -1.48 19.74 -6.40
CA PRO A 62 -0.54 20.00 -7.50
C PRO A 62 0.37 18.80 -7.78
N LYS A 63 0.72 18.57 -9.06
CA LYS A 63 1.51 17.41 -9.51
C LYS A 63 2.83 17.23 -8.76
N ALA A 64 3.48 18.32 -8.34
CA ALA A 64 4.70 18.27 -7.55
C ALA A 64 4.51 17.51 -6.23
N TRP A 65 3.39 17.72 -5.53
CA TRP A 65 3.06 17.04 -4.29
C TRP A 65 2.70 15.57 -4.51
N GLN A 66 1.97 15.27 -5.59
CA GLN A 66 1.69 13.89 -5.97
C GLN A 66 2.96 13.09 -6.25
N LEU A 67 3.90 13.70 -6.98
CA LEU A 67 5.18 13.08 -7.31
C LEU A 67 6.05 12.91 -6.06
N ALA A 68 6.15 13.94 -5.23
CA ALA A 68 6.92 13.88 -3.99
C ALA A 68 6.45 12.74 -3.07
N ALA A 69 5.13 12.60 -2.87
CA ALA A 69 4.57 11.52 -2.07
C ALA A 69 4.83 10.13 -2.69
N THR A 70 4.68 10.01 -4.01
CA THR A 70 4.90 8.74 -4.72
C THR A 70 6.37 8.30 -4.60
N ILE A 71 7.30 9.23 -4.81
CA ILE A 71 8.74 9.00 -4.65
C ILE A 71 9.05 8.64 -3.19
N TRP A 72 8.49 9.38 -2.24
CA TRP A 72 8.69 9.12 -0.82
C TRP A 72 8.26 7.71 -0.42
N VAL A 73 7.06 7.27 -0.82
CA VAL A 73 6.57 5.92 -0.54
C VAL A 73 7.46 4.86 -1.19
N ALA A 74 7.89 5.07 -2.44
CA ALA A 74 8.77 4.14 -3.14
C ALA A 74 10.13 4.00 -2.46
N ILE A 75 10.77 5.13 -2.10
CA ILE A 75 12.05 5.16 -1.39
C ILE A 75 11.90 4.50 -0.02
N THR A 76 10.88 4.85 0.75
CA THR A 76 10.65 4.27 2.08
C THR A 76 10.46 2.76 2.00
N CYS A 77 9.68 2.28 1.03
CA CYS A 77 9.50 0.85 0.79
C CYS A 77 10.82 0.14 0.47
N ALA A 78 11.61 0.71 -0.45
CA ALA A 78 12.91 0.16 -0.82
C ALA A 78 13.86 0.11 0.39
N VAL A 79 13.95 1.20 1.16
CA VAL A 79 14.80 1.28 2.37
C VAL A 79 14.40 0.24 3.41
N VAL A 80 13.09 0.11 3.70
CA VAL A 80 12.61 -0.86 4.70
C VAL A 80 12.90 -2.30 4.27
N ILE A 81 12.70 -2.63 2.99
CA ILE A 81 13.04 -3.96 2.45
C ILE A 81 14.55 -4.19 2.50
N SER A 82 15.36 -3.21 2.10
CA SER A 82 16.82 -3.33 2.14
C SER A 82 17.34 -3.56 3.56
N ILE A 83 16.83 -2.82 4.55
CA ILE A 83 17.20 -3.01 5.96
C ILE A 83 16.83 -4.42 6.44
N TYR A 84 15.69 -4.96 6.00
CA TYR A 84 15.27 -6.31 6.37
C TYR A 84 16.14 -7.42 5.74
N LEU A 85 16.71 -7.17 4.56
CA LEU A 85 17.53 -8.15 3.82
C LEU A 85 19.03 -8.12 4.19
N LEU A 86 19.46 -7.11 4.96
CA LEU A 86 20.81 -7.01 5.52
C LEU A 86 20.95 -7.88 6.77
#